data_AF-A0A970YAP5-F1
#
_entry.id   AF-A0A970YAP5-F1
#
_cell.length_a   1.000
_cell.length_b   1.000
_cell.length_c   1.000
_cell.angle_alpha   90.00
_cell.angle_beta   90.00
_cell.angle_gamma   90.00
#
_symmetry.space_group_name_H-M   'P 1'
#
loop_
_entity.id
_entity.type
_entity.pdbx_description
1 polymer ?
#
loop_
_entity_poly.entity_id
_entity_poly.type
_entity_poly.pdbx_seq_one_letter_code
_entity_poly.pdbx_strand_id
1 'polypeptide(L)'
;MPVIFDPDVCIGCNKCVEICPIDVFIPNPQKGAPPIILHAEECWYCGCCVCDCPTPGAIKFNWPLPLKPRWRNKETGEAKQL
;
A
#
# COMPACT_ATOMS: atom_id res chain seq x y z
N MET A 1 6.11 2.05 -8.48
CA MET A 1 5.52 1.76 -7.16
C MET A 1 4.16 1.08 -7.30
N PRO A 2 3.87 0.00 -6.53
CA PRO A 2 2.60 -0.73 -6.55
C PRO A 2 1.50 -0.14 -5.66
N VAL A 3 1.75 0.95 -4.94
CA VAL A 3 0.82 1.49 -3.94
C VAL A 3 -0.08 2.56 -4.56
N ILE A 4 -1.39 2.47 -4.30
CA ILE A 4 -2.40 3.40 -4.80
C ILE A 4 -3.16 3.96 -3.59
N PHE A 5 -3.30 5.28 -3.52
CA PHE A 5 -4.08 5.96 -2.49
C PHE A 5 -5.48 6.30 -3.01
N ASP A 6 -6.47 6.18 -2.14
CA ASP A 6 -7.83 6.67 -2.35
C ASP A 6 -7.96 8.03 -1.64
N PRO A 7 -8.02 9.15 -2.37
CA PRO A 7 -8.04 10.49 -1.78
C PRO A 7 -9.35 10.80 -1.04
N ASP A 8 -10.44 10.11 -1.35
CA ASP A 8 -11.75 10.34 -0.70
C ASP A 8 -11.82 9.67 0.67
N VAL A 9 -10.98 8.66 0.90
CA VAL A 9 -10.91 7.89 2.15
C VAL A 9 -9.70 8.29 2.99
N CYS A 10 -8.59 8.69 2.37
CA CYS A 10 -7.38 9.09 3.08
C CYS A 10 -7.64 10.34 3.95
N ILE A 11 -7.17 10.30 5.19
CA ILE A 11 -7.29 11.41 6.14
C ILE A 11 -6.01 12.22 6.32
N GLY A 12 -4.97 11.94 5.51
CA GLY A 12 -3.67 12.63 5.60
C GLY A 12 -2.95 12.45 6.95
N CYS A 13 -3.12 11.30 7.62
CA CYS A 13 -2.52 11.05 8.94
C CYS A 13 -1.01 10.77 8.92
N ASN A 14 -0.40 10.62 7.73
CA ASN A 14 1.03 10.34 7.53
C ASN A 14 1.58 9.06 8.18
N LYS A 15 0.73 8.14 8.66
CA LYS A 15 1.21 6.86 9.22
C LYS A 15 2.04 6.04 8.23
N CYS A 16 1.66 6.09 6.95
CA CYS A 16 2.39 5.47 5.85
C CYS A 16 3.78 6.09 5.59
N VAL A 17 3.98 7.36 5.92
CA VAL A 17 5.28 8.03 5.88
C VAL A 17 6.16 7.50 7.02
N GLU A 18 5.63 7.46 8.25
CA GLU A 18 6.38 7.01 9.44
C GLU A 18 6.85 5.55 9.35
N ILE A 19 6.01 4.65 8.80
CA ILE A 19 6.30 3.21 8.79
C ILE A 19 7.15 2.79 7.58
N CYS A 20 7.36 3.67 6.61
CA CYS A 20 8.12 3.31 5.42
C CYS A 20 9.61 3.21 5.78
N PRO A 21 10.25 2.02 5.69
CA PRO A 21 11.64 1.85 6.13
C PRO A 21 12.68 2.47 5.19
N ILE A 22 12.24 3.00 4.05
CA ILE A 22 13.06 3.52 2.94
C ILE A 22 12.55 4.88 2.46
N ASP A 23 11.70 5.55 3.24
CA ASP A 23 11.29 6.96 3.03
C ASP A 23 10.78 7.31 1.62
N VAL A 24 10.00 6.44 0.98
CA VAL A 24 9.45 6.71 -0.37
C VAL A 24 8.35 7.77 -0.39
N PHE A 25 7.84 8.17 0.77
CA PHE A 25 6.74 9.11 0.93
C PHE A 25 7.19 10.34 1.71
N ILE A 26 6.57 11.47 1.42
CA ILE A 26 6.65 12.67 2.26
C ILE A 26 5.25 13.20 2.60
N PRO A 27 5.08 13.92 3.72
CA PRO A 27 3.80 14.53 4.07
C PRO A 27 3.30 15.48 2.98
N ASN A 28 2.00 15.49 2.74
CA ASN A 28 1.37 16.45 1.84
C ASN A 28 1.17 17.80 2.56
N PRO A 29 1.54 18.94 1.96
CA PRO A 29 1.25 20.25 2.53
C PRO A 29 -0.25 20.53 2.66
N GLN A 30 -1.09 19.89 1.83
CA GLN A 30 -2.53 19.98 1.94
C GLN A 30 -3.04 19.01 3.03
N LYS A 31 -3.67 19.57 4.08
CA LYS A 31 -4.28 18.76 5.14
C LYS A 31 -5.36 17.84 4.58
N GLY A 32 -5.34 16.59 5.01
CA GLY A 32 -6.28 15.56 4.57
C GLY A 32 -5.91 14.88 3.26
N ALA A 33 -4.96 15.41 2.49
CA ALA A 33 -4.55 14.79 1.23
C ALA A 33 -3.60 13.59 1.47
N PRO A 34 -3.58 12.60 0.55
CA PRO A 34 -2.61 11.51 0.56
C PRO A 34 -1.15 12.02 0.50
N PRO A 35 -0.18 11.26 1.04
CA PRO A 35 1.22 11.66 1.00
C PRO A 35 1.73 11.78 -0.45
N ILE A 36 2.77 12.60 -0.63
CA ILE A 36 3.45 12.71 -1.92
C ILE A 36 4.44 11.57 -2.05
N ILE A 37 4.49 10.95 -3.22
CA ILE A 37 5.42 9.87 -3.54
C ILE A 37 6.68 10.50 -4.11
N LEU A 38 7.82 10.33 -3.43
CA LEU A 38 9.09 10.93 -3.82
C LEU A 38 9.97 9.95 -4.61
N HIS A 39 10.15 8.73 -4.08
CA HIS A 39 11.03 7.70 -4.63
C HIS A 39 10.25 6.42 -4.96
N ALA A 40 9.43 6.48 -6.00
CA ALA A 40 8.49 5.43 -6.38
C ALA A 40 9.17 4.10 -6.80
N GLU A 41 10.40 4.20 -7.28
CA GLU A 41 11.25 3.13 -7.79
C GLU A 41 11.96 2.35 -6.68
N GLU A 42 12.19 2.97 -5.52
CA GLU A 42 12.90 2.36 -4.38
C GLU A 42 11.99 1.47 -3.54
N CYS A 43 10.67 1.52 -3.77
CA CYS A 43 9.68 0.75 -3.02
C CYS A 43 10.04 -0.74 -2.89
N TRP A 44 10.28 -1.20 -1.66
CA TRP A 44 10.66 -2.59 -1.36
C TRP A 44 9.52 -3.62 -1.47
N TYR A 45 8.31 -3.19 -1.83
CA TYR A 45 7.14 -4.08 -1.90
C TYR A 45 6.78 -4.77 -0.56
N CYS A 46 7.16 -4.18 0.58
CA CYS A 46 6.90 -4.75 1.92
C CYS A 46 5.42 -4.74 2.34
N GLY A 47 4.63 -3.79 1.82
CA GLY A 47 3.21 -3.64 2.17
C GLY A 47 2.93 -3.03 3.56
N CYS A 48 3.95 -2.66 4.36
CA CYS A 48 3.75 -2.11 5.71
C CYS A 48 2.82 -0.89 5.74
N CYS A 49 2.91 -0.01 4.74
CA CYS A 49 2.05 1.17 4.62
C CYS A 49 0.56 0.82 4.46
N VAL A 50 0.24 -0.35 3.90
CA VAL A 50 -1.14 -0.83 3.74
C VAL A 50 -1.62 -1.53 5.01
N CYS A 51 -0.77 -2.36 5.63
CA CYS A 51 -1.11 -3.08 6.86
C CYS A 51 -1.39 -2.13 8.03
N ASP A 52 -0.58 -1.08 8.17
CA ASP A 52 -0.65 -0.15 9.31
C ASP A 52 -1.57 1.06 9.05
N CYS A 53 -2.21 1.13 7.88
CA CYS A 53 -3.12 2.22 7.60
C CYS A 53 -4.34 2.12 8.53
N PRO A 54 -4.60 3.15 9.37
CA PRO A 54 -5.72 3.11 10.30
C PRO A 54 -7.08 3.24 9.59
N THR A 55 -7.08 3.64 8.32
CA THR A 55 -8.28 3.85 7.52
C THR A 55 -8.39 2.77 6.44
N PRO A 56 -9.20 1.72 6.64
CA PRO A 56 -9.38 0.67 5.66
C PRO A 56 -9.78 1.22 4.29
N GLY A 57 -9.08 0.82 3.24
CA GLY A 57 -9.36 1.23 1.87
C GLY A 57 -8.67 2.53 1.40
N ALA A 58 -8.11 3.34 2.31
CA ALA A 58 -7.38 4.56 1.94
C ALA A 58 -6.11 4.30 1.11
N ILE A 59 -5.55 3.11 1.22
CA ILE A 59 -4.34 2.70 0.53
C ILE A 59 -4.48 1.24 0.10
N LYS A 60 -4.06 0.92 -1.13
CA LYS A 60 -4.15 -0.42 -1.71
C LYS A 60 -2.82 -0.81 -2.32
N PHE A 61 -2.46 -2.07 -2.14
CA PHE A 61 -1.28 -2.65 -2.76
C PHE A 61 -1.65 -3.37 -4.05
N ASN A 62 -1.24 -2.83 -5.19
CA ASN A 62 -1.37 -3.45 -6.51
C ASN A 62 -0.15 -4.32 -6.82
N TRP A 63 -0.17 -5.56 -6.35
CA TRP A 63 0.89 -6.54 -6.61
C TRP A 63 1.09 -6.75 -8.12
N PRO A 64 2.33 -6.65 -8.64
CA PRO A 64 2.64 -7.03 -10.01
C PRO A 64 2.22 -8.48 -10.27
N LEU A 65 1.71 -8.80 -11.47
CA LEU A 65 1.20 -10.13 -11.81
C LEU A 65 2.12 -11.31 -11.43
N PRO A 66 3.46 -11.22 -11.60
CA PRO A 66 4.36 -12.31 -11.20
C PRO A 66 4.45 -12.52 -9.70
N LEU A 67 4.22 -11.46 -8.90
CA LEU A 67 4.31 -11.46 -7.45
C LEU A 67 2.95 -11.63 -6.76
N LYS A 68 1.85 -11.70 -7.51
CA LYS A 68 0.51 -11.92 -6.95
C LYS A 68 0.46 -13.27 -6.24
N PRO A 69 0.36 -13.31 -4.90
CA PRO A 69 0.30 -14.56 -4.17
C PRO A 69 -1.00 -15.26 -4.54
N ARG A 70 -0.89 -16.48 -5.05
CA ARG A 70 -2.03 -17.37 -5.27
C ARG A 70 -1.86 -18.53 -4.32
N TRP A 71 -2.78 -18.63 -3.37
CA TRP A 71 -2.87 -19.84 -2.58
C TRP A 71 -3.80 -20.81 -3.30
N ARG A 72 -3.39 -22.08 -3.36
CA ARG A 72 -4.21 -23.16 -3.87
C ARG A 72 -4.59 -24.08 -2.71
N ASN A 73 -5.89 -24.30 -2.52
CA ASN A 73 -6.36 -25.34 -1.62
C ASN A 73 -5.95 -26.72 -2.17
N LYS A 74 -5.27 -27.52 -1.35
CA LYS A 74 -4.83 -28.86 -1.75
C LYS A 74 -5.99 -29.84 -1.94
N GLU A 75 -7.10 -29.64 -1.22
CA GLU A 75 -8.25 -30.55 -1.21
C GLU A 75 -9.27 -30.19 -2.31
N THR A 76 -9.62 -28.91 -2.43
CA THR A 76 -10.63 -28.45 -3.40
C THR A 76 -10.03 -28.02 -4.74
N GLY A 77 -8.71 -27.82 -4.82
CA GLY A 77 -8.03 -27.30 -6.00
C GLY A 77 -8.31 -25.81 -6.27
N GLU A 78 -9.15 -25.15 -5.47
CA GLU A 78 -9.48 -23.74 -5.62
C GLU A 78 -8.24 -22.86 -5.44
N ALA A 79 -7.95 -22.04 -6.44
CA ALA A 79 -6.94 -21.00 -6.35
C ALA A 79 -7.60 -19.69 -5.93
N LYS A 80 -7.20 -19.14 -4.79
CA LYS A 80 -7.63 -17.81 -4.33
C LYS A 80 -6.44 -16.86 -4.32
N GLN A 81 -6.69 -15.63 -4.72
CA GLN A 81 -5.75 -14.53 -4.59
C GLN A 81 -5.98 -13.89 -3.22
N LEU A 82 -4.90 -13.63 -2.48
CA LEU A 82 -4.96 -12.76 -1.30
C LEU A 82 -5.37 -11.34 -1.71
#